data_AF-A0A950NDG5-F1
#
_entry.id   AF-A0A950NDG5-F1
#
_cell.length_a   1.000
_cell.length_b   1.000
_cell.length_c   1.000
_cell.angle_alpha   90.00
_cell.angle_beta   90.00
_cell.angle_gamma   90.00
#
_symmetry.space_group_name_H-M   'P 1'
#
loop_
_entity.id
_entity.type
_entity.pdbx_description
1 polymer ?
#
loop_
_entity_poly.entity_id
_entity_poly.type
_entity_poly.pdbx_seq_one_letter_code
_entity_poly.pdbx_strand_id
1 'polypeptide(L)'
;QAKPGEFPAVGTGKPISGELIAVDHVDRKGTLRVDRNDSQRTDDYDQALPFALLPYGKVMLHGSYAELRDVPIGTHLHGVFYVSDAPAKNQKPVFNRALQLEDDFSHFTRLKKSWRVDAVEIDKQKLAVTGVAEDGAADAKPTALVIGSWVRVWKGKGYGELKELAAGQKILANLTACTLKGPGRVTDLWLDDESRAVARDRVLAVHRQWQREHGLGCWVESVDNAAGTVTVSLFDIADPSLIKEFKAKDHVAAAVAEESLRTYDQNNDVRRGPVLEVKQVPAAPGASGVQLVFQPNPLLEGYRPKRFLRVFSGGWRIDDLPREERLYR
;
A
#
# COMPACT_ATOMS: atom_id res chain seq x y z
N GLN A 1 14.64 11.34 -6.32
CA GLN A 1 14.12 11.81 -5.02
C GLN A 1 12.66 12.19 -5.23
N ALA A 2 11.76 11.89 -4.28
CA ALA A 2 10.40 12.43 -4.33
C ALA A 2 10.44 13.91 -3.94
N LYS A 3 9.82 14.79 -4.72
CA LYS A 3 9.81 16.23 -4.46
C LYS A 3 8.44 16.68 -3.96
N PRO A 4 8.36 17.67 -3.05
CA PRO A 4 7.07 18.18 -2.58
C PRO A 4 6.20 18.74 -3.72
N GLY A 5 4.99 18.18 -3.85
CA GLY A 5 4.01 18.56 -4.86
C GLY A 5 4.31 18.06 -6.28
N GLU A 6 5.15 17.04 -6.43
CA GLU A 6 5.40 16.38 -7.72
C GLU A 6 5.29 14.86 -7.56
N PHE A 7 4.57 14.21 -8.47
CA PHE A 7 4.56 12.75 -8.53
C PHE A 7 5.90 12.24 -9.10
N PRO A 8 6.46 11.15 -8.55
CA PRO A 8 7.74 10.64 -9.03
C PRO A 8 7.57 9.95 -10.39
N ALA A 9 8.64 9.98 -11.20
CA ALA A 9 8.67 9.26 -12.46
C ALA A 9 8.71 7.73 -12.25
N VAL A 10 8.08 7.01 -13.18
CA VAL A 10 8.01 5.54 -13.19
C VAL A 10 9.42 4.94 -13.15
N GLY A 11 9.63 3.93 -12.31
CA GLY A 11 10.88 3.16 -12.27
C GLY A 11 12.08 3.86 -11.62
N THR A 12 11.89 5.03 -10.97
CA THR A 12 13.00 5.79 -10.38
C THR A 12 13.26 5.53 -8.88
N GLY A 13 12.40 4.74 -8.24
CA GLY A 13 12.57 4.37 -6.83
C GLY A 13 13.52 3.19 -6.62
N LYS A 14 14.10 3.09 -5.43
CA LYS A 14 15.00 2.00 -5.05
C LYS A 14 14.20 0.82 -4.49
N PRO A 15 14.35 -0.40 -5.04
CA PRO A 15 13.73 -1.59 -4.46
C PRO A 15 14.41 -1.94 -3.13
N ILE A 16 13.62 -2.18 -2.10
CA ILE A 16 14.08 -2.68 -0.80
C ILE A 16 13.03 -3.68 -0.29
N SER A 17 13.47 -4.88 0.08
CA SER A 17 12.61 -5.90 0.68
C SER A 17 13.02 -6.17 2.12
N GLY A 18 12.08 -6.63 2.93
CA GLY A 18 12.33 -6.94 4.33
C GLY A 18 11.07 -7.25 5.12
N GLU A 19 11.27 -7.66 6.37
CA GLU A 19 10.20 -7.99 7.30
C GLU A 19 9.68 -6.76 8.03
N LEU A 20 8.36 -6.55 8.06
CA LEU A 20 7.74 -5.48 8.86
C LEU A 20 7.85 -5.79 10.36
N ILE A 21 8.60 -4.99 11.12
CA ILE A 21 8.86 -5.24 12.55
C ILE A 21 8.24 -4.20 13.50
N ALA A 22 7.77 -3.07 12.98
CA ALA A 22 7.03 -2.06 13.74
C ALA A 22 6.10 -1.27 12.82
N VAL A 23 4.96 -0.84 13.35
CA VAL A 23 3.93 -0.09 12.62
C VAL A 23 3.43 1.05 13.49
N ASP A 24 3.41 2.24 12.91
CA ASP A 24 2.63 3.40 13.34
C ASP A 24 1.71 3.76 12.17
N HIS A 25 0.55 3.12 12.15
CA HIS A 25 -0.40 3.24 11.04
C HIS A 25 -1.02 4.64 10.96
N VAL A 26 -1.13 5.32 12.10
CA VAL A 26 -1.68 6.65 12.24
C VAL A 26 -0.80 7.67 11.49
N ASP A 27 0.51 7.62 11.72
CA ASP A 27 1.46 8.49 11.01
C ASP A 27 1.88 7.92 9.63
N ARG A 28 1.33 6.77 9.23
CA ARG A 28 1.73 5.99 8.04
C ARG A 28 3.23 5.68 8.02
N LYS A 29 3.79 5.32 9.18
CA LYS A 29 5.19 4.96 9.39
C LYS A 29 5.34 3.50 9.79
N GLY A 30 6.51 2.94 9.54
CA GLY A 30 6.84 1.60 9.98
C GLY A 30 8.34 1.37 10.03
N THR A 31 8.74 0.14 10.28
CA THR A 31 10.14 -0.27 10.26
C THR A 31 10.27 -1.62 9.58
N LEU A 32 11.19 -1.71 8.62
CA LEU A 32 11.58 -2.98 8.00
C LEU A 32 12.88 -3.49 8.62
N ARG A 33 12.96 -4.78 8.92
CA ARG A 33 14.25 -5.49 8.96
C ARG A 33 14.59 -5.87 7.52
N VAL A 34 15.57 -5.19 6.94
CA VAL A 34 15.91 -5.36 5.52
C VAL A 34 16.50 -6.75 5.27
N ASP A 35 16.14 -7.33 4.13
CA ASP A 35 16.71 -8.60 3.68
C ASP A 35 18.23 -8.52 3.56
N ARG A 36 18.90 -9.57 4.02
CA ARG A 36 20.33 -9.76 3.89
C ARG A 36 20.67 -10.03 2.43
N ASN A 37 21.72 -9.38 1.94
CA ASN A 37 22.29 -9.65 0.63
C ASN A 37 23.82 -9.51 0.65
N ASP A 38 24.47 -10.12 -0.33
CA ASP A 38 25.94 -10.19 -0.42
C ASP A 38 26.62 -8.83 -0.64
N SER A 39 25.86 -7.76 -0.91
CA SER A 39 26.40 -6.40 -1.06
C SER A 39 26.48 -5.62 0.26
N GLN A 40 25.86 -6.12 1.32
CA GLN A 40 25.91 -5.53 2.66
C GLN A 40 27.14 -6.04 3.42
N ARG A 41 27.67 -5.20 4.32
CA ARG A 41 28.63 -5.68 5.31
C ARG A 41 27.88 -6.45 6.39
N THR A 42 28.53 -7.43 7.00
CA THR A 42 27.94 -8.22 8.09
C THR A 42 27.43 -7.36 9.25
N ASP A 43 28.13 -6.26 9.58
CA ASP A 43 27.71 -5.30 10.63
C ASP A 43 26.42 -4.53 10.27
N ASP A 44 26.08 -4.51 8.98
CA ASP A 44 24.88 -3.86 8.46
C ASP A 44 23.69 -4.83 8.36
N TYR A 45 23.88 -6.12 8.69
CA TYR A 45 22.81 -7.10 8.71
C TYR A 45 21.79 -6.79 9.81
N ASP A 46 20.52 -7.08 9.50
CA ASP A 46 19.39 -6.94 10.40
C ASP A 46 19.14 -5.50 10.92
N GLN A 47 19.83 -4.50 10.34
CA GLN A 47 19.59 -3.10 10.67
C GLN A 47 18.15 -2.73 10.32
N ALA A 48 17.48 -2.13 11.30
CA ALA A 48 16.15 -1.57 11.15
C ALA A 48 16.19 -0.38 10.18
N LEU A 49 15.27 -0.39 9.22
CA LEU A 49 14.99 0.71 8.32
C LEU A 49 13.63 1.30 8.67
N PRO A 50 13.57 2.36 9.51
CA PRO A 50 12.37 3.15 9.66
C PRO A 50 11.97 3.75 8.31
N PHE A 51 10.67 3.77 8.03
CA PHE A 51 10.12 4.38 6.82
C PHE A 51 8.87 5.21 7.13
N ALA A 52 8.57 6.13 6.22
CA ALA A 52 7.30 6.82 6.13
C ALA A 52 6.73 6.63 4.72
N LEU A 53 5.45 6.27 4.61
CA LEU A 53 4.77 6.29 3.33
C LEU A 53 4.68 7.73 2.82
N LEU A 54 4.83 7.91 1.51
CA LEU A 54 4.40 9.13 0.85
C LEU A 54 2.88 9.30 1.06
N PRO A 55 2.32 10.53 0.97
CA PRO A 55 0.88 10.76 1.04
C PRO A 55 0.08 9.89 0.07
N TYR A 56 0.65 9.67 -1.11
CA TYR A 56 0.14 8.81 -2.18
C TYR A 56 0.85 7.45 -2.23
N GLY A 57 1.56 7.08 -1.16
CA GLY A 57 2.24 5.79 -1.03
C GLY A 57 1.23 4.68 -0.82
N LYS A 58 1.31 3.62 -1.64
CA LYS A 58 0.36 2.50 -1.63
C LYS A 58 0.87 1.28 -0.88
N VAL A 59 -0.06 0.56 -0.25
CA VAL A 59 0.18 -0.73 0.37
C VAL A 59 -0.69 -1.75 -0.35
N MET A 60 -0.10 -2.85 -0.79
CA MET A 60 -0.78 -3.97 -1.43
C MET A 60 -0.71 -5.19 -0.50
N LEU A 61 -1.87 -5.74 -0.18
CA LEU A 61 -2.02 -6.96 0.61
C LEU A 61 -2.95 -7.91 -0.13
N HIS A 62 -2.54 -9.16 -0.30
CA HIS A 62 -3.31 -10.19 -1.02
C HIS A 62 -3.84 -9.73 -2.40
N GLY A 63 -3.06 -8.92 -3.13
CA GLY A 63 -3.37 -8.46 -4.49
C GLY A 63 -4.36 -7.31 -4.56
N SER A 64 -4.68 -6.64 -3.44
CA SER A 64 -5.53 -5.46 -3.39
C SER A 64 -4.89 -4.33 -2.59
N TYR A 65 -5.35 -3.10 -2.81
CA TYR A 65 -4.98 -1.97 -1.97
C TYR A 65 -5.45 -2.20 -0.52
N ALA A 66 -4.62 -1.80 0.43
CA ALA A 66 -4.86 -1.89 1.86
C ALA A 66 -4.27 -0.67 2.58
N GLU A 67 -4.54 -0.57 3.88
CA GLU A 67 -3.87 0.38 4.76
C GLU A 67 -2.75 -0.30 5.55
N LEU A 68 -1.79 0.49 6.03
CA LEU A 68 -0.63 -0.05 6.75
C LEU A 68 -1.04 -0.83 8.02
N ARG A 69 -2.16 -0.47 8.65
CA ARG A 69 -2.71 -1.18 9.81
C ARG A 69 -3.18 -2.61 9.49
N ASP A 70 -3.52 -2.86 8.22
CA ASP A 70 -4.07 -4.15 7.79
C ASP A 70 -2.96 -5.18 7.56
N VAL A 71 -1.70 -4.73 7.48
CA VAL A 71 -0.53 -5.58 7.27
C VAL A 71 -0.03 -6.13 8.62
N PRO A 72 -0.04 -7.46 8.83
CA PRO A 72 0.50 -8.04 10.05
C PRO A 72 1.99 -7.74 10.24
N ILE A 73 2.40 -7.50 11.49
CA ILE A 73 3.83 -7.52 11.86
C ILE A 73 4.39 -8.92 11.56
N GLY A 74 5.59 -8.97 11.00
CA GLY A 74 6.25 -10.19 10.54
C GLY A 74 6.03 -10.48 9.06
N THR A 75 5.12 -9.78 8.37
CA THR A 75 4.95 -9.92 6.91
C THR A 75 6.19 -9.44 6.18
N HIS A 76 6.69 -10.27 5.27
CA HIS A 76 7.71 -9.89 4.32
C HIS A 76 7.11 -8.97 3.24
N LEU A 77 7.73 -7.81 3.04
CA LEU A 77 7.28 -6.77 2.14
C LEU A 77 8.35 -6.45 1.10
N HIS A 78 7.90 -6.25 -0.13
CA HIS A 78 8.67 -5.70 -1.25
C HIS A 78 8.28 -4.25 -1.45
N GLY A 79 9.23 -3.33 -1.30
CA GLY A 79 8.94 -1.91 -1.38
C GLY A 79 9.74 -1.14 -2.41
N VAL A 80 9.24 0.04 -2.76
CA VAL A 80 9.89 1.02 -3.64
C VAL A 80 10.07 2.31 -2.86
N PHE A 81 11.33 2.72 -2.66
CA PHE A 81 11.69 3.80 -1.74
C PHE A 81 12.40 4.97 -2.44
N TYR A 82 12.17 6.16 -1.91
CA TYR A 82 12.90 7.38 -2.22
C TYR A 82 13.67 7.88 -1.00
N VAL A 83 14.62 8.77 -1.26
CA VAL A 83 15.38 9.47 -0.21
C VAL A 83 14.49 10.50 0.48
N SER A 84 14.53 10.57 1.82
CA SER A 84 13.81 11.57 2.64
C SER A 84 14.30 12.99 2.38
N ASP A 85 15.60 13.22 2.55
CA ASP A 85 16.24 14.52 2.44
C ASP A 85 17.53 14.44 1.61
N ALA A 86 17.99 15.57 1.08
CA ALA A 86 19.33 15.62 0.50
C ALA A 86 20.34 15.30 1.63
N PRO A 87 21.19 14.25 1.48
CA PRO A 87 22.09 13.87 2.55
C PRO A 87 23.06 15.02 2.85
N ALA A 88 23.37 15.23 4.14
CA ALA A 88 24.45 16.12 4.53
C ALA A 88 25.77 15.68 3.86
N LYS A 89 26.73 16.61 3.68
CA LYS A 89 28.06 16.28 3.13
C LYS A 89 28.62 15.06 3.88
N ASN A 90 29.03 14.05 3.12
CA ASN A 90 29.62 12.78 3.59
C ASN A 90 28.66 11.78 4.27
N GLN A 91 27.35 11.96 4.19
CA GLN A 91 26.38 10.93 4.60
C GLN A 91 25.85 10.14 3.41
N LYS A 92 25.63 8.83 3.62
CA LYS A 92 24.96 7.98 2.63
C LYS A 92 23.47 8.36 2.55
N PRO A 93 22.87 8.40 1.36
CA PRO A 93 21.43 8.64 1.22
C PRO A 93 20.64 7.50 1.88
N VAL A 94 19.66 7.88 2.71
CA VAL A 94 18.74 6.93 3.37
C VAL A 94 17.44 6.87 2.59
N PHE A 95 17.12 5.69 2.06
CA PHE A 95 15.91 5.44 1.28
C PHE A 95 14.78 4.95 2.20
N ASN A 96 14.02 5.89 2.74
CA ASN A 96 12.99 5.64 3.75
C ASN A 96 11.63 6.28 3.44
N ARG A 97 11.44 6.85 2.24
CA ARG A 97 10.15 7.35 1.78
C ARG A 97 9.50 6.32 0.87
N ALA A 98 8.57 5.55 1.40
CA ALA A 98 7.93 4.44 0.69
C ALA A 98 6.85 4.95 -0.28
N LEU A 99 7.00 4.64 -1.57
CA LEU A 99 5.95 4.83 -2.58
C LEU A 99 5.02 3.62 -2.64
N GLN A 100 5.58 2.43 -2.42
CA GLN A 100 4.87 1.18 -2.56
C GLN A 100 5.41 0.17 -1.56
N LEU A 101 4.52 -0.62 -0.97
CA LEU A 101 4.80 -1.82 -0.19
C LEU A 101 3.87 -2.93 -0.67
N GLU A 102 4.38 -4.12 -0.91
CA GLU A 102 3.61 -5.28 -1.37
C GLU A 102 4.00 -6.51 -0.55
N ASP A 103 3.04 -7.28 -0.05
CA ASP A 103 3.32 -8.64 0.41
C ASP A 103 3.78 -9.54 -0.76
N ASP A 104 4.36 -10.71 -0.43
CA ASP A 104 4.84 -11.65 -1.47
C ASP A 104 3.72 -12.06 -2.44
N PHE A 105 2.50 -12.27 -1.95
CA PHE A 105 1.32 -12.52 -2.78
C PHE A 105 1.16 -11.43 -3.85
N SER A 106 1.08 -10.16 -3.43
CA SER A 106 0.84 -9.02 -4.33
C SER A 106 2.02 -8.82 -5.27
N HIS A 107 3.24 -8.95 -4.75
CA HIS A 107 4.46 -8.82 -5.53
C HIS A 107 4.52 -9.84 -6.66
N PHE A 108 4.34 -11.14 -6.35
CA PHE A 108 4.36 -12.21 -7.33
C PHE A 108 3.20 -12.09 -8.33
N THR A 109 2.00 -11.72 -7.86
CA THR A 109 0.85 -11.42 -8.74
C THR A 109 1.19 -10.31 -9.74
N ARG A 110 1.77 -9.19 -9.28
CA ARG A 110 2.17 -8.08 -10.17
C ARG A 110 3.24 -8.49 -11.18
N LEU A 111 4.20 -9.33 -10.75
CA LEU A 111 5.23 -9.88 -11.63
C LEU A 111 4.70 -11.00 -12.54
N LYS A 112 3.42 -11.38 -12.44
CA LYS A 112 2.83 -12.52 -13.15
C LYS A 112 3.63 -13.80 -12.91
N LYS A 113 4.09 -13.97 -11.66
CA LYS A 113 4.84 -15.13 -11.17
C LYS A 113 4.04 -15.88 -10.13
N SER A 114 4.35 -17.16 -9.98
CA SER A 114 3.82 -18.04 -8.93
C SER A 114 4.89 -19.05 -8.51
N TRP A 115 4.69 -19.71 -7.38
CA TRP A 115 5.54 -20.83 -6.97
C TRP A 115 4.95 -22.13 -7.52
N ARG A 116 5.71 -22.87 -8.33
CA ARG A 116 5.39 -24.27 -8.64
C ARG A 116 5.92 -25.16 -7.53
N VAL A 117 5.09 -26.00 -6.95
CA VAL A 117 5.50 -27.01 -5.96
C VAL A 117 6.30 -28.10 -6.65
N ASP A 118 7.53 -28.33 -6.20
CA ASP A 118 8.38 -29.41 -6.70
C ASP A 118 8.34 -30.63 -5.76
N ALA A 119 8.38 -30.40 -4.43
CA ALA A 119 8.24 -31.44 -3.42
C ALA A 119 7.71 -30.92 -2.08
N VAL A 120 6.96 -31.75 -1.37
CA VAL A 120 6.38 -31.43 -0.05
C VAL A 120 6.86 -32.47 0.96
N GLU A 121 7.62 -32.03 1.97
CA GLU A 121 8.16 -32.88 3.04
C GLU A 121 7.65 -32.33 4.39
N ILE A 122 6.38 -32.61 4.73
CA ILE A 122 5.70 -32.04 5.92
C ILE A 122 6.43 -32.37 7.22
N ASP A 123 6.85 -33.63 7.41
CA ASP A 123 7.56 -34.08 8.61
C ASP A 123 8.92 -33.38 8.80
N LYS A 124 9.51 -32.91 7.70
CA LYS A 124 10.77 -32.15 7.69
C LYS A 124 10.55 -30.63 7.60
N GLN A 125 9.30 -30.18 7.68
CA GLN A 125 8.93 -28.76 7.60
C GLN A 125 9.44 -28.06 6.33
N LYS A 126 9.51 -28.79 5.21
CA LYS A 126 10.15 -28.30 3.99
C LYS A 126 9.22 -28.36 2.79
N LEU A 127 9.17 -27.25 2.05
CA LEU A 127 8.45 -27.10 0.79
C LEU A 127 9.45 -26.65 -0.28
N ALA A 128 9.78 -27.54 -1.21
CA ALA A 128 10.61 -27.21 -2.36
C ALA A 128 9.72 -26.63 -3.47
N VAL A 129 10.04 -25.42 -3.94
CA VAL A 129 9.30 -24.71 -4.97
C VAL A 129 10.24 -24.07 -5.99
N THR A 130 9.75 -23.89 -7.21
CA THR A 130 10.43 -23.12 -8.25
C THR A 130 9.53 -21.96 -8.66
N GLY A 131 10.07 -20.74 -8.67
CA GLY A 131 9.35 -19.58 -9.18
C GLY A 131 9.14 -19.73 -10.69
N VAL A 132 7.90 -19.59 -11.14
CA VAL A 132 7.50 -19.71 -12.55
C VAL A 132 6.70 -18.49 -12.99
N ALA A 133 7.13 -17.86 -14.07
CA ALA A 133 6.40 -16.79 -14.74
C ALA A 133 5.23 -17.34 -15.58
N GLU A 134 4.31 -16.45 -15.94
CA GLU A 134 3.13 -16.77 -16.76
C GLU A 134 3.50 -17.33 -18.14
N ASP A 135 4.62 -16.89 -18.71
CA ASP A 135 5.18 -17.37 -19.98
C ASP A 135 5.91 -18.73 -19.87
N GLY A 136 5.98 -19.31 -18.66
CA GLY A 136 6.63 -20.59 -18.39
C GLY A 136 8.11 -20.50 -18.03
N ALA A 137 8.71 -19.30 -18.04
CA ALA A 137 10.09 -19.13 -17.58
C ALA A 137 10.22 -19.50 -16.09
N ALA A 138 11.16 -20.38 -15.77
CA ALA A 138 11.40 -20.86 -14.42
C ALA A 138 12.69 -20.26 -13.85
N ASP A 139 12.69 -19.98 -12.56
CA ASP A 139 13.89 -19.56 -11.84
C ASP A 139 14.96 -20.69 -11.91
N ALA A 140 16.24 -20.30 -12.00
CA ALA A 140 17.33 -21.24 -12.26
C ALA A 140 17.55 -22.27 -11.14
N LYS A 141 17.12 -21.96 -9.91
CA LYS A 141 17.32 -22.82 -8.74
C LYS A 141 16.01 -22.93 -7.95
N PRO A 142 15.63 -24.14 -7.51
CA PRO A 142 14.55 -24.30 -6.55
C PRO A 142 14.86 -23.60 -5.24
N THR A 143 13.81 -23.13 -4.59
CA THR A 143 13.80 -22.51 -3.27
C THR A 143 13.21 -23.49 -2.26
N ALA A 144 13.87 -23.66 -1.12
CA ALA A 144 13.37 -24.48 -0.02
C ALA A 144 12.74 -23.58 1.05
N LEU A 145 11.42 -23.45 1.02
CA LEU A 145 10.64 -22.70 2.00
C LEU A 145 10.37 -23.57 3.24
N VAL A 146 10.24 -22.92 4.40
CA VAL A 146 9.90 -23.59 5.66
C VAL A 146 8.39 -23.56 5.89
N ILE A 147 7.78 -24.72 6.06
CA ILE A 147 6.33 -24.90 6.33
C ILE A 147 6.12 -25.61 7.66
N GLY A 148 4.91 -25.53 8.23
CA GLY A 148 4.56 -26.26 9.45
C GLY A 148 3.14 -25.99 9.90
N SER A 149 2.80 -26.40 11.12
CA SER A 149 1.42 -26.33 11.67
C SER A 149 0.85 -24.91 11.81
N TRP A 150 1.69 -23.88 11.73
CA TRP A 150 1.30 -22.47 11.77
C TRP A 150 0.82 -21.92 10.43
N VAL A 151 1.06 -22.63 9.32
CA VAL A 151 0.75 -22.14 7.97
C VAL A 151 -0.77 -22.12 7.79
N ARG A 152 -1.32 -20.95 7.45
CA ARG A 152 -2.71 -20.82 7.01
C ARG A 152 -2.83 -21.24 5.56
N VAL A 153 -3.45 -22.40 5.32
CA VAL A 153 -3.67 -22.92 3.97
C VAL A 153 -5.06 -22.53 3.50
N TRP A 154 -5.14 -21.75 2.43
CA TRP A 154 -6.36 -21.23 1.83
C TRP A 154 -6.71 -22.04 0.58
N LYS A 155 -7.96 -22.52 0.53
CA LYS A 155 -8.50 -23.33 -0.57
C LYS A 155 -9.98 -23.02 -0.78
N GLY A 156 -10.38 -22.78 -2.03
CA GLY A 156 -11.72 -22.32 -2.34
C GLY A 156 -12.11 -21.10 -1.50
N LYS A 157 -13.21 -21.20 -0.75
CA LYS A 157 -13.71 -20.12 0.13
C LYS A 157 -13.33 -20.27 1.61
N GLY A 158 -12.42 -21.19 1.95
CA GLY A 158 -12.09 -21.50 3.34
C GLY A 158 -10.64 -21.97 3.52
N TYR A 159 -10.45 -22.82 4.53
CA TYR A 159 -9.16 -23.40 4.86
C TYR A 159 -9.02 -24.81 4.25
N GLY A 160 -7.82 -25.12 3.80
CA GLY A 160 -7.38 -26.47 3.48
C GLY A 160 -6.28 -26.94 4.45
N GLU A 161 -5.58 -28.00 4.08
CA GLU A 161 -4.48 -28.58 4.82
C GLU A 161 -3.20 -28.70 3.97
N LEU A 162 -2.03 -28.74 4.62
CA LEU A 162 -0.74 -28.91 3.91
C LEU A 162 -0.66 -30.21 3.09
N LYS A 163 -1.38 -31.26 3.51
CA LYS A 163 -1.45 -32.55 2.79
C LYS A 163 -2.12 -32.44 1.42
N GLU A 164 -2.80 -31.33 1.14
CA GLU A 164 -3.48 -31.07 -0.12
C GLU A 164 -2.56 -30.41 -1.16
N LEU A 165 -1.33 -30.05 -0.79
CA LEU A 165 -0.31 -29.61 -1.74
C LEU A 165 0.12 -30.78 -2.63
N ALA A 166 0.11 -30.56 -3.94
CA ALA A 166 0.58 -31.53 -4.92
C ALA A 166 1.78 -31.02 -5.71
N ALA A 167 2.69 -31.91 -6.06
CA ALA A 167 3.78 -31.59 -7.00
C ALA A 167 3.20 -31.10 -8.34
N GLY A 168 3.82 -30.07 -8.93
CA GLY A 168 3.38 -29.39 -10.13
C GLY A 168 2.33 -28.29 -9.90
N GLN A 169 1.71 -28.21 -8.72
CA GLN A 169 0.71 -27.19 -8.41
C GLN A 169 1.34 -25.79 -8.37
N LYS A 170 0.64 -24.79 -8.94
CA LYS A 170 1.02 -23.37 -8.82
C LYS A 170 0.31 -22.75 -7.60
N ILE A 171 1.08 -22.19 -6.69
CA ILE A 171 0.61 -21.56 -5.45
C ILE A 171 1.13 -20.12 -5.34
N LEU A 172 0.47 -19.33 -4.49
CA LEU A 172 1.04 -18.10 -3.94
C LEU A 172 1.29 -18.31 -2.45
N ALA A 173 2.29 -17.61 -1.91
CA ALA A 173 2.69 -17.73 -0.52
C ALA A 173 3.06 -16.35 0.03
N ASN A 174 2.73 -16.10 1.30
CA ASN A 174 3.32 -15.00 2.08
C ASN A 174 4.36 -15.54 3.03
N LEU A 175 5.46 -14.78 3.19
CA LEU A 175 6.64 -15.21 3.92
C LEU A 175 6.92 -14.33 5.14
N THR A 176 7.76 -14.85 6.03
CA THR A 176 8.35 -14.19 7.20
C THR A 176 9.78 -14.71 7.40
N ALA A 177 10.62 -13.96 8.11
CA ALA A 177 12.01 -14.29 8.43
C ALA A 177 12.89 -14.62 7.21
N CYS A 178 12.58 -14.02 6.06
CA CYS A 178 13.36 -14.12 4.83
C CYS A 178 14.80 -13.67 5.08
N THR A 179 15.76 -14.42 4.52
CA THR A 179 17.23 -14.25 4.63
C THR A 179 17.83 -14.38 6.04
N LEU A 180 17.03 -14.19 7.10
CA LEU A 180 17.42 -14.35 8.50
C LEU A 180 17.58 -15.84 8.85
N LYS A 181 16.59 -16.66 8.47
CA LYS A 181 16.53 -18.09 8.77
C LYS A 181 16.51 -18.98 7.51
N GLY A 182 17.02 -18.45 6.41
CA GLY A 182 16.98 -19.10 5.09
C GLY A 182 16.04 -18.37 4.12
N PRO A 183 15.51 -19.06 3.09
CA PRO A 183 14.74 -18.41 2.04
C PRO A 183 13.39 -17.81 2.47
N GLY A 184 12.88 -18.22 3.63
CA GLY A 184 11.63 -17.71 4.20
C GLY A 184 10.80 -18.82 4.84
N ARG A 185 10.07 -18.44 5.89
CA ARG A 185 9.03 -19.28 6.52
C ARG A 185 7.68 -18.86 5.97
N VAL A 186 6.88 -19.82 5.55
CA VAL A 186 5.55 -19.55 5.01
C VAL A 186 4.58 -19.22 6.15
N THR A 187 3.80 -18.15 6.01
CA THR A 187 2.69 -17.81 6.92
C THR A 187 1.35 -18.20 6.32
N ASP A 188 1.19 -18.00 5.01
CA ASP A 188 -0.04 -18.23 4.27
C ASP A 188 0.25 -18.89 2.91
N LEU A 189 -0.63 -19.80 2.49
CA LEU A 189 -0.59 -20.48 1.20
C LEU A 189 -1.94 -20.39 0.51
N TRP A 190 -1.96 -20.00 -0.77
CA TRP A 190 -3.16 -20.02 -1.59
C TRP A 190 -3.04 -21.08 -2.68
N LEU A 191 -3.86 -22.12 -2.55
CA LEU A 191 -3.79 -23.33 -3.36
C LEU A 191 -4.43 -23.19 -4.74
N ASP A 192 -5.37 -22.26 -4.90
CA ASP A 192 -6.20 -22.12 -6.11
C ASP A 192 -6.60 -20.66 -6.36
N ASP A 193 -7.16 -20.39 -7.54
CA ASP A 193 -7.56 -19.03 -7.93
C ASP A 193 -8.78 -18.50 -7.16
N GLU A 194 -9.66 -19.40 -6.70
CA GLU A 194 -10.82 -19.03 -5.89
C GLU A 194 -10.39 -18.46 -4.53
N SER A 195 -9.46 -19.11 -3.84
CA SER A 195 -8.91 -18.63 -2.57
C SER A 195 -8.15 -17.31 -2.72
N ARG A 196 -7.41 -17.14 -3.83
CA ARG A 196 -6.76 -15.86 -4.18
C ARG A 196 -7.78 -14.74 -4.38
N ALA A 197 -8.87 -15.03 -5.09
CA ALA A 197 -9.93 -14.07 -5.32
C ALA A 197 -10.62 -13.68 -4.01
N VAL A 198 -10.95 -14.66 -3.15
CA VAL A 198 -11.57 -14.42 -1.84
C VAL A 198 -10.67 -13.53 -0.96
N ALA A 199 -9.37 -13.80 -0.91
CA ALA A 199 -8.42 -13.00 -0.14
C ALA A 199 -8.33 -11.56 -0.65
N ARG A 200 -8.21 -11.38 -1.97
CA ARG A 200 -8.18 -10.07 -2.61
C ARG A 200 -9.45 -9.27 -2.35
N ASP A 201 -10.61 -9.89 -2.57
CA ASP A 201 -11.91 -9.22 -2.47
C ASP A 201 -12.21 -8.81 -1.02
N ARG A 202 -11.75 -9.61 -0.04
CA ARG A 202 -11.82 -9.25 1.38
C ARG A 202 -11.00 -8.01 1.71
N VAL A 203 -9.75 -7.95 1.27
CA VAL A 203 -8.89 -6.79 1.49
C VAL A 203 -9.48 -5.55 0.80
N LEU A 204 -9.96 -5.70 -0.44
CA LEU A 204 -10.60 -4.61 -1.18
C LEU A 204 -11.84 -4.05 -0.47
N ALA A 205 -12.68 -4.92 0.11
CA ALA A 205 -13.85 -4.49 0.86
C ALA A 205 -13.48 -3.68 2.11
N VAL A 206 -12.44 -4.10 2.84
CA VAL A 206 -11.91 -3.37 4.01
C VAL A 206 -11.35 -2.01 3.59
N HIS A 207 -10.56 -1.95 2.51
CA HIS A 207 -9.99 -0.71 2.00
C HIS A 207 -11.06 0.30 1.55
N ARG A 208 -12.11 -0.19 0.87
CA ARG A 208 -13.24 0.66 0.48
C ARG A 208 -14.00 1.22 1.68
N GLN A 209 -14.22 0.39 2.69
CA GLN A 209 -14.85 0.84 3.93
C GLN A 209 -13.99 1.93 4.58
N TRP A 210 -12.68 1.69 4.73
CA TRP A 210 -11.75 2.68 5.26
C TRP A 210 -11.79 4.01 4.51
N GLN A 211 -11.76 3.98 3.18
CA GLN A 211 -11.86 5.19 2.35
C GLN A 211 -13.19 5.93 2.50
N ARG A 212 -14.31 5.22 2.72
CA ARG A 212 -15.59 5.88 2.99
C ARG A 212 -15.58 6.60 4.35
N GLU A 213 -14.91 6.02 5.34
CA GLU A 213 -14.79 6.60 6.69
C GLU A 213 -13.79 7.77 6.75
N HIS A 214 -12.72 7.74 5.95
CA HIS A 214 -11.60 8.70 5.99
C HIS A 214 -11.56 9.70 4.83
N GLY A 215 -12.35 9.48 3.79
CA GLY A 215 -12.30 10.24 2.55
C GLY A 215 -11.14 9.84 1.65
N LEU A 216 -11.20 10.25 0.38
CA LEU A 216 -10.12 10.03 -0.58
C LEU A 216 -8.99 11.04 -0.35
N GLY A 217 -7.75 10.56 -0.27
CA GLY A 217 -6.58 11.42 -0.21
C GLY A 217 -6.33 12.13 -1.54
N CYS A 218 -6.03 13.42 -1.46
CA CYS A 218 -5.63 14.22 -2.60
C CYS A 218 -4.70 15.36 -2.17
N TRP A 219 -4.14 16.06 -3.15
CA TRP A 219 -3.52 17.36 -2.90
C TRP A 219 -4.19 18.45 -3.73
N VAL A 220 -3.94 19.69 -3.35
CA VAL A 220 -4.36 20.86 -4.13
C VAL A 220 -3.34 21.16 -5.23
N GLU A 221 -3.82 21.22 -6.47
CA GLU A 221 -3.06 21.68 -7.63
C GLU A 221 -3.05 23.20 -7.72
N SER A 222 -4.24 23.80 -7.63
CA SER A 222 -4.43 25.24 -7.78
C SER A 222 -5.67 25.75 -7.04
N VAL A 223 -5.68 27.05 -6.79
CA VAL A 223 -6.80 27.78 -6.18
C VAL A 223 -7.04 29.05 -6.97
N ASP A 224 -8.29 29.30 -7.33
CA ASP A 224 -8.74 30.60 -7.82
C ASP A 224 -9.45 31.34 -6.69
N ASN A 225 -8.80 32.37 -6.15
CA ASN A 225 -9.34 33.15 -5.03
C ASN A 225 -10.53 34.03 -5.44
N ALA A 226 -10.59 34.49 -6.69
CA ALA A 226 -11.67 35.35 -7.16
C ALA A 226 -12.94 34.53 -7.38
N ALA A 227 -12.80 33.32 -7.95
CA ALA A 227 -13.90 32.39 -8.12
C ALA A 227 -14.20 31.55 -6.86
N GLY A 228 -13.29 31.50 -5.90
CA GLY A 228 -13.38 30.65 -4.71
C GLY A 228 -13.29 29.16 -5.01
N THR A 229 -12.61 28.77 -6.08
CA THR A 229 -12.54 27.37 -6.55
C THR A 229 -11.20 26.71 -6.23
N VAL A 230 -11.24 25.40 -5.99
CA VAL A 230 -10.08 24.57 -5.68
C VAL A 230 -10.03 23.43 -6.67
N THR A 231 -8.86 23.21 -7.28
CA THR A 231 -8.57 22.03 -8.11
C THR A 231 -7.69 21.07 -7.33
N VAL A 232 -8.10 19.82 -7.21
CA VAL A 232 -7.34 18.76 -6.52
C VAL A 232 -7.07 17.57 -7.43
N SER A 233 -5.94 16.90 -7.21
CA SER A 233 -5.60 15.62 -7.86
C SER A 233 -5.75 14.48 -6.87
N LEU A 234 -6.63 13.52 -7.19
CA LEU A 234 -6.88 12.34 -6.36
C LEU A 234 -5.71 11.35 -6.44
N PHE A 235 -5.32 10.76 -5.32
CA PHE A 235 -4.23 9.79 -5.28
C PHE A 235 -4.61 8.41 -5.83
N ASP A 236 -3.65 7.68 -6.39
CA ASP A 236 -3.87 6.36 -7.01
C ASP A 236 -4.23 5.25 -5.99
N ILE A 237 -4.08 5.52 -4.69
CA ILE A 237 -4.56 4.66 -3.59
C ILE A 237 -6.09 4.62 -3.51
N ALA A 238 -6.78 5.61 -4.08
CA ALA A 238 -8.23 5.69 -4.08
C ALA A 238 -8.84 4.60 -4.98
N ASP A 239 -9.84 3.89 -4.46
CA ASP A 239 -10.49 2.84 -5.24
C ASP A 239 -11.29 3.46 -6.40
N PRO A 240 -11.14 2.97 -7.65
CA PRO A 240 -11.82 3.55 -8.81
C PRO A 240 -13.35 3.54 -8.71
N SER A 241 -13.97 2.63 -7.94
CA SER A 241 -15.43 2.64 -7.76
C SER A 241 -15.87 3.79 -6.87
N LEU A 242 -15.06 4.18 -5.89
CA LEU A 242 -15.32 5.32 -5.02
C LEU A 242 -15.08 6.66 -5.74
N ILE A 243 -14.06 6.75 -6.59
CA ILE A 243 -13.83 7.94 -7.43
C ILE A 243 -15.04 8.23 -8.33
N LYS A 244 -15.68 7.19 -8.87
CA LYS A 244 -16.89 7.32 -9.72
C LYS A 244 -18.11 7.89 -8.99
N GLU A 245 -18.09 7.95 -7.67
CA GLU A 245 -19.17 8.55 -6.87
C GLU A 245 -19.09 10.08 -6.83
N PHE A 246 -18.00 10.69 -7.30
CA PHE A 246 -17.89 12.14 -7.47
C PHE A 246 -18.45 12.53 -8.83
N LYS A 247 -19.43 13.44 -8.85
CA LYS A 247 -20.09 13.90 -10.07
C LYS A 247 -20.19 15.41 -10.09
N ALA A 248 -20.04 16.01 -11.27
CA ALA A 248 -20.33 17.43 -11.43
C ALA A 248 -21.77 17.74 -11.04
N LYS A 249 -21.99 18.92 -10.44
CA LYS A 249 -23.26 19.40 -9.87
C LYS A 249 -23.73 18.68 -8.60
N ASP A 250 -23.05 17.63 -8.15
CA ASP A 250 -23.22 17.08 -6.79
C ASP A 250 -22.38 17.88 -5.78
N HIS A 251 -22.49 17.53 -4.50
CA HIS A 251 -21.69 18.12 -3.44
C HIS A 251 -20.46 17.27 -3.13
N VAL A 252 -19.40 17.94 -2.67
CA VAL A 252 -18.23 17.34 -2.05
C VAL A 252 -18.04 17.96 -0.67
N ALA A 253 -17.58 17.17 0.29
CA ALA A 253 -17.01 17.68 1.51
C ALA A 253 -15.49 17.51 1.45
N ALA A 254 -14.74 18.51 1.89
CA ALA A 254 -13.29 18.47 1.94
C ALA A 254 -12.80 18.84 3.34
N ALA A 255 -11.89 18.04 3.89
CA ALA A 255 -11.19 18.30 5.13
C ALA A 255 -9.71 18.53 4.84
N VAL A 256 -9.10 19.52 5.51
CA VAL A 256 -7.66 19.75 5.42
C VAL A 256 -6.93 18.61 6.12
N ALA A 257 -5.89 18.09 5.46
CA ALA A 257 -5.08 17.00 5.98
C ALA A 257 -3.58 17.37 6.01
N GLU A 258 -2.84 16.70 6.89
CA GLU A 258 -1.38 16.72 6.87
C GLU A 258 -0.81 15.63 5.96
N GLU A 259 0.52 15.51 5.90
CA GLU A 259 1.20 14.55 5.01
C GLU A 259 0.83 13.08 5.29
N SER A 260 0.55 12.73 6.54
CA SER A 260 0.05 11.41 6.96
C SER A 260 -1.40 11.15 6.54
N LEU A 261 -2.07 12.12 5.92
CA LEU A 261 -3.49 12.14 5.60
C LEU A 261 -4.45 12.19 6.80
N ARG A 262 -3.95 12.51 7.99
CA ARG A 262 -4.78 12.85 9.15
C ARG A 262 -5.41 14.22 9.00
N THR A 263 -6.62 14.33 9.52
CA THR A 263 -7.37 15.58 9.64
C THR A 263 -7.38 16.04 11.10
N TYR A 264 -7.65 17.32 11.35
CA TYR A 264 -7.71 17.84 12.71
C TYR A 264 -8.96 17.34 13.44
N ASP A 265 -10.13 17.66 12.92
CA ASP A 265 -11.41 17.08 13.31
C ASP A 265 -12.33 17.00 12.07
N GLN A 266 -12.35 15.86 11.37
CA GLN A 266 -13.08 15.77 10.09
C GLN A 266 -14.58 16.06 10.19
N ASN A 267 -15.21 15.86 11.35
CA ASN A 267 -16.64 16.10 11.50
C ASN A 267 -16.94 17.61 11.52
N ASN A 268 -16.08 18.40 12.19
CA ASN A 268 -16.26 19.84 12.37
C ASN A 268 -15.52 20.70 11.31
N ASP A 269 -14.42 20.20 10.76
CA ASP A 269 -13.53 20.97 9.88
C ASP A 269 -13.86 20.83 8.39
N VAL A 270 -14.73 19.90 8.01
CA VAL A 270 -15.13 19.76 6.62
C VAL A 270 -15.77 21.05 6.09
N ARG A 271 -15.41 21.44 4.88
CA ARG A 271 -16.15 22.44 4.11
C ARG A 271 -16.81 21.77 2.93
N ARG A 272 -18.10 22.10 2.78
CA ARG A 272 -18.93 21.56 1.72
C ARG A 272 -19.03 22.57 0.58
N GLY A 273 -19.23 22.05 -0.62
CA GLY A 273 -19.36 22.86 -1.81
C GLY A 273 -19.79 22.04 -3.01
N PRO A 274 -20.29 22.68 -4.08
CA PRO A 274 -20.58 21.99 -5.32
C PRO A 274 -19.29 21.53 -6.01
N VAL A 275 -19.31 20.31 -6.56
CA VAL A 275 -18.35 19.86 -7.55
C VAL A 275 -18.71 20.54 -8.87
N LEU A 276 -17.79 21.35 -9.38
CA LEU A 276 -17.95 22.05 -10.65
C LEU A 276 -17.58 21.14 -11.82
N GLU A 277 -16.51 20.36 -11.66
CA GLU A 277 -15.98 19.51 -12.73
C GLU A 277 -15.22 18.30 -12.18
N VAL A 278 -15.27 17.19 -12.94
CA VAL A 278 -14.44 15.99 -12.73
C VAL A 278 -13.66 15.76 -14.02
N LYS A 279 -12.34 15.96 -13.97
CA LYS A 279 -11.46 15.90 -15.14
C LYS A 279 -10.68 14.59 -15.16
N GLN A 280 -10.52 14.03 -16.35
CA GLN A 280 -9.55 12.98 -16.61
C GLN A 280 -8.23 13.61 -17.01
N VAL A 281 -7.15 13.18 -16.36
CA VAL A 281 -5.77 13.61 -16.61
C VAL A 281 -4.88 12.38 -16.72
N PRO A 282 -3.67 12.49 -17.30
CA PRO A 282 -2.74 11.37 -17.34
C PRO A 282 -2.47 10.83 -15.92
N ALA A 283 -2.67 9.52 -15.73
CA ALA A 283 -2.27 8.85 -14.51
C ALA A 283 -0.75 8.78 -14.40
N ALA A 284 -0.24 8.75 -13.17
CA ALA A 284 1.17 8.64 -12.85
C ALA A 284 1.33 7.87 -11.53
N PRO A 285 2.53 7.40 -11.15
CA PRO A 285 2.74 6.81 -9.84
C PRO A 285 2.31 7.76 -8.72
N GLY A 286 1.29 7.38 -7.95
CA GLY A 286 0.69 8.22 -6.91
C GLY A 286 -0.54 9.03 -7.37
N ALA A 287 -0.78 9.16 -8.67
CA ALA A 287 -1.87 9.96 -9.24
C ALA A 287 -2.92 9.06 -9.92
N SER A 288 -4.18 9.16 -9.48
CA SER A 288 -5.28 8.36 -10.02
C SER A 288 -5.62 8.63 -11.49
N GLY A 289 -5.15 9.75 -12.04
CA GLY A 289 -5.62 10.27 -13.33
C GLY A 289 -6.95 11.05 -13.23
N VAL A 290 -7.41 11.38 -12.03
CA VAL A 290 -8.65 12.16 -11.83
C VAL A 290 -8.37 13.43 -11.04
N GLN A 291 -8.88 14.56 -11.54
CA GLN A 291 -8.94 15.82 -10.84
C GLN A 291 -10.39 16.22 -10.52
N LEU A 292 -10.59 16.83 -9.36
CA LEU A 292 -11.85 17.42 -8.96
C LEU A 292 -11.70 18.94 -8.87
N VAL A 293 -12.63 19.68 -9.47
CA VAL A 293 -12.77 21.13 -9.30
C VAL A 293 -14.03 21.36 -8.49
N PHE A 294 -13.92 22.05 -7.36
CA PHE A 294 -15.05 22.33 -6.48
C PHE A 294 -14.95 23.70 -5.83
N GLN A 295 -16.06 24.20 -5.31
CA GLN A 295 -16.16 25.53 -4.69
C GLN A 295 -16.53 25.41 -3.20
N PRO A 296 -15.55 25.27 -2.28
CA PRO A 296 -15.85 25.16 -0.85
C PRO A 296 -16.38 26.47 -0.27
N ASN A 297 -17.19 26.37 0.78
CA ASN A 297 -17.64 27.53 1.55
C ASN A 297 -17.47 27.32 3.07
N PRO A 298 -16.64 28.13 3.76
CA PRO A 298 -15.64 29.08 3.23
C PRO A 298 -14.43 28.41 2.57
N LEU A 299 -13.67 29.21 1.81
CA LEU A 299 -12.33 28.86 1.33
C LEU A 299 -11.32 28.95 2.50
N LEU A 300 -10.62 27.85 2.82
CA LEU A 300 -9.70 27.75 3.94
C LEU A 300 -8.24 27.98 3.54
N GLU A 301 -7.44 28.47 4.48
CA GLU A 301 -5.98 28.59 4.38
C GLU A 301 -5.28 27.24 4.08
N GLY A 302 -5.87 26.12 4.53
CA GLY A 302 -5.38 24.77 4.24
C GLY A 302 -5.55 24.33 2.80
N TYR A 303 -6.29 25.06 1.96
CA TYR A 303 -6.45 24.77 0.54
C TYR A 303 -5.33 25.31 -0.34
N ARG A 304 -4.20 25.78 0.20
CA ARG A 304 -3.08 26.25 -0.65
C ARG A 304 -2.54 25.13 -1.56
N PRO A 305 -2.01 25.48 -2.75
CA PRO A 305 -1.34 24.51 -3.62
C PRO A 305 -0.31 23.66 -2.86
N LYS A 306 -0.24 22.38 -3.22
CA LYS A 306 0.60 21.33 -2.60
C LYS A 306 0.21 20.92 -1.18
N ARG A 307 -0.86 21.46 -0.61
CA ARG A 307 -1.45 20.94 0.65
C ARG A 307 -2.31 19.71 0.38
N PHE A 308 -2.51 18.89 1.40
CA PHE A 308 -3.25 17.63 1.32
C PHE A 308 -4.66 17.81 1.84
N LEU A 309 -5.63 17.16 1.20
CA LEU A 309 -7.01 17.11 1.67
C LEU A 309 -7.50 15.66 1.72
N ARG A 310 -8.55 15.44 2.50
CA ARG A 310 -9.47 14.31 2.37
C ARG A 310 -10.77 14.81 1.74
N VAL A 311 -11.21 14.19 0.66
CA VAL A 311 -12.49 14.52 0.00
C VAL A 311 -13.49 13.39 0.10
N PHE A 312 -14.74 13.75 0.34
CA PHE A 312 -15.86 12.83 0.52
C PHE A 312 -16.95 13.18 -0.49
N SER A 313 -17.45 12.19 -1.22
CA SER A 313 -18.62 12.41 -2.08
C SER A 313 -19.83 12.80 -1.20
N GLY A 314 -20.71 13.65 -1.71
CA GLY A 314 -21.78 14.29 -0.92
C GLY A 314 -22.73 13.33 -0.21
N GLY A 315 -22.86 12.09 -0.69
CA GLY A 315 -23.66 11.04 -0.07
C GLY A 315 -22.95 10.25 1.04
N TRP A 316 -21.68 10.51 1.31
CA TRP A 316 -20.92 9.77 2.32
C TRP A 316 -21.20 10.31 3.72
N ARG A 317 -21.34 9.38 4.66
CA ARG A 317 -21.39 9.71 6.08
C ARG A 317 -19.98 10.16 6.51
N ILE A 318 -19.92 11.28 7.21
CA ILE A 318 -18.69 11.80 7.81
C ILE A 318 -18.92 11.72 9.31
N ASP A 319 -18.11 10.93 9.98
CA ASP A 319 -18.18 10.69 11.42
C ASP A 319 -16.86 11.07 12.10
N ASP A 320 -16.94 11.11 13.41
CA ASP A 320 -15.82 11.18 14.33
C ASP A 320 -14.87 9.97 14.19
N LEU A 321 -13.57 10.22 13.98
CA LEU A 321 -12.52 9.18 13.94
C LEU A 321 -12.06 8.76 15.35
N PRO A 322 -11.38 7.61 15.53
CA PRO A 322 -10.67 7.32 16.78
C PRO A 322 -9.75 8.49 17.21
N ARG A 323 -9.58 8.70 18.53
CA ARG A 323 -8.90 9.89 19.07
C ARG A 323 -7.44 9.98 18.60
N GLU A 324 -6.77 8.85 18.50
CA GLU A 324 -5.40 8.70 18.04
C GLU A 324 -5.21 9.06 16.55
N GLU A 325 -6.28 9.01 15.74
CA GLU A 325 -6.24 9.32 14.31
C GLU A 325 -6.50 10.81 14.02
N ARG A 326 -6.90 11.59 15.03
CA ARG A 326 -7.15 13.04 14.94
C ARG A 326 -5.92 13.84 15.37
N LEU A 327 -5.74 15.04 14.81
CA LEU A 327 -4.71 15.97 15.30
C LEU A 327 -5.17 16.78 16.53
N TYR A 328 -6.49 16.94 16.70
CA TYR A 328 -7.07 17.53 17.91
C TYR A 328 -6.94 16.57 19.10
N ARG A 329 -6.53 17.09 20.26
CA ARG A 329 -6.34 16.31 21.50
C ARG A 329 -7.35 16.65 22.57
#